data_AF-A0A7Y6CUS7-F1
#
_entry.id   AF-A0A7Y6CUS7-F1
#
_cell.length_a   1.000
_cell.length_b   1.000
_cell.length_c   1.000
_cell.angle_alpha   90.00
_cell.angle_beta   90.00
_cell.angle_gamma   90.00
#
_symmetry.space_group_name_H-M   'P 1'
#
loop_
_entity.id
_entity.type
_entity.pdbx_description
1 polymer ?
#
loop_
_entity_poly.entity_id
_entity_poly.type
_entity_poly.pdbx_seq_one_letter_code
_entity_poly.pdbx_strand_id
1 'polypeptide(L)'
;MSGKRKLLAVTAALTVAAIVAGGAAVTSAHSAPAAYAVSAATGCTSSKGTMKYGIAGAGISQLDPNTINFAGQVPLQTLLYNGLAKYDRNMDVIPDLASKWRASKDLKTWWFTLRKGVKYSTGRAFTAEDARANILRVLDPKVPSQQRANAKDIRSVRVLNPYLLRIKLGSPSAILPNALVDIKMSDTNNVADLARSGTGTGPYKVGSFTPNLSLTLVPNPNHFGGRACISRIEFVRSPDPTAMVTDFRARNLDMIWQVRPTDVPALKSAGTSFLAPKGVSGAHVWELDVTSEPFNDVRARQALSYAINRRAMNQAAFSGIAAPSFGNSLISAGSSAYNKKLKGYPFNLQKAKQLFDAAGVKPGTTFTFWALAGRRDEWITMAQILQQDLQKIGLNLSIQRSDVSTWLSKFFPAGKRYPNTIIANYFSMPPNPTYALKQGQFGSCECNWKNTTFEALALKAPGIIDLKARQKVYDTMQQIFSSYAPVMVIAHQTNIVAFQKRVQNAWEDAQGNVHLEEARVSG
;
A
#
# COMPACT_ATOMS: atom_id res chain seq x y z
N MET A 1 19.04 22.81 -75.94
CA MET A 1 20.26 23.61 -76.09
C MET A 1 20.54 24.35 -74.79
N SER A 2 21.79 24.25 -74.29
CA SER A 2 22.45 25.01 -73.19
C SER A 2 21.83 24.86 -71.78
N GLY A 3 22.48 24.27 -70.76
CA GLY A 3 23.83 24.51 -70.20
C GLY A 3 23.69 25.54 -69.05
N LYS A 4 24.16 25.38 -67.80
CA LYS A 4 25.36 24.73 -67.24
C LYS A 4 25.21 24.50 -65.71
N ARG A 5 25.67 23.32 -65.27
CA ARG A 5 26.54 22.99 -64.12
C ARG A 5 26.76 24.01 -62.99
N LYS A 6 26.67 23.55 -61.72
CA LYS A 6 27.81 23.50 -60.79
C LYS A 6 27.69 22.33 -59.79
N LEU A 7 28.83 21.66 -59.61
CA LEU A 7 29.15 20.46 -58.86
C LEU A 7 29.64 20.82 -57.45
N LEU A 8 29.62 19.85 -56.52
CA LEU A 8 30.60 19.52 -55.44
C LEU A 8 29.84 19.02 -54.20
N ALA A 9 30.17 17.92 -53.52
CA ALA A 9 30.92 16.71 -53.78
C ALA A 9 30.54 15.77 -52.61
N VAL A 10 30.03 14.58 -52.91
CA VAL A 10 29.79 13.52 -51.91
C VAL A 10 30.86 12.47 -52.16
N THR A 11 31.76 12.27 -51.20
CA THR A 11 32.75 11.20 -51.23
C THR A 11 32.08 9.89 -50.86
N ALA A 12 32.08 8.97 -51.82
CA ALA A 12 31.74 7.55 -51.64
C ALA A 12 33.01 6.74 -51.39
N ALA A 13 32.91 5.71 -50.54
CA ALA A 13 33.75 4.51 -50.60
C ALA A 13 32.90 3.35 -50.04
N LEU A 14 32.21 2.61 -50.91
CA LEU A 14 32.61 1.34 -51.55
C LEU A 14 32.65 0.14 -50.61
N THR A 15 31.64 -0.69 -50.85
CA THR A 15 31.33 -2.05 -50.41
C THR A 15 32.42 -3.08 -50.61
N VAL A 16 32.53 -4.05 -49.69
CA VAL A 16 32.81 -5.45 -50.04
C VAL A 16 31.85 -6.34 -49.23
N ALA A 17 30.95 -7.01 -49.95
CA ALA A 17 30.16 -8.12 -49.43
C ALA A 17 30.99 -9.40 -49.55
N ALA A 18 31.13 -10.14 -48.46
CA ALA A 18 31.62 -11.52 -48.47
C ALA A 18 30.57 -12.40 -47.79
N ILE A 19 29.93 -13.24 -48.60
CA ILE A 19 29.08 -14.34 -48.17
C ILE A 19 30.00 -15.47 -47.72
N VAL A 20 29.90 -15.90 -46.45
CA VAL A 20 30.36 -17.21 -46.01
C VAL A 20 29.23 -17.84 -45.21
N ALA A 21 28.71 -18.94 -45.75
CA ALA A 21 27.78 -19.84 -45.09
C ALA A 21 28.54 -20.79 -44.15
N GLY A 22 27.93 -21.10 -43.00
CA GLY A 22 28.25 -22.31 -42.23
C GLY A 22 28.52 -22.07 -40.73
N GLY A 23 27.73 -22.75 -39.89
CA GLY A 23 28.13 -23.06 -38.50
C GLY A 23 27.16 -22.59 -37.42
N ALA A 24 26.40 -23.54 -36.88
CA ALA A 24 25.48 -23.34 -35.77
C ALA A 24 26.16 -22.84 -34.48
N ALA A 25 25.59 -21.81 -33.87
CA ALA A 25 25.63 -21.61 -32.42
C ALA A 25 24.39 -20.80 -32.00
N VAL A 26 23.39 -21.49 -31.46
CA VAL A 26 22.28 -20.85 -30.73
C VAL A 26 22.87 -20.28 -29.44
N THR A 27 23.40 -19.07 -29.53
CA THR A 27 23.81 -18.30 -28.36
C THR A 27 22.54 -17.77 -27.70
N SER A 28 22.14 -18.44 -26.62
CA SER A 28 21.12 -17.94 -25.71
C SER A 28 21.56 -16.59 -25.17
N ALA A 29 20.97 -15.52 -25.72
CA ALA A 29 21.15 -14.15 -25.25
C ALA A 29 20.69 -14.05 -23.80
N HIS A 30 21.62 -14.26 -22.88
CA HIS A 30 21.47 -13.89 -21.47
C HIS A 30 21.49 -12.37 -21.43
N SER A 31 20.32 -11.74 -21.52
CA SER A 31 20.15 -10.32 -21.23
C SER A 31 20.66 -10.06 -19.82
N ALA A 32 21.83 -9.43 -19.72
CA ALA A 32 22.38 -8.94 -18.47
C ALA A 32 21.38 -7.96 -17.82
N PRO A 33 21.23 -7.97 -16.48
CA PRO A 33 20.36 -7.01 -15.82
C PRO A 33 20.89 -5.59 -16.08
N ALA A 34 20.03 -4.72 -16.61
CA ALA A 34 20.32 -3.32 -16.81
C ALA A 34 20.90 -2.72 -15.51
N ALA A 35 22.10 -2.15 -15.60
CA ALA A 35 22.67 -1.40 -14.50
C ALA A 35 21.81 -0.14 -14.30
N TYR A 36 21.00 -0.12 -13.25
CA TYR A 36 20.30 1.09 -12.82
C TYR A 36 21.36 2.12 -12.42
N ALA A 37 21.64 3.09 -13.30
CA ALA A 37 22.32 4.31 -12.91
C ALA A 37 21.36 5.10 -12.02
N VAL A 38 21.53 4.99 -10.71
CA VAL A 38 20.74 5.75 -9.74
C VAL A 38 21.22 7.20 -9.80
N SER A 39 20.35 8.10 -10.25
CA SER A 39 20.52 9.54 -10.02
C SER A 39 20.70 9.74 -8.50
N ALA A 40 21.85 10.26 -8.08
CA ALA A 40 22.03 10.66 -6.69
C ALA A 40 20.99 11.74 -6.40
N ALA A 41 20.10 11.51 -5.43
CA ALA A 41 19.23 12.56 -4.93
C ALA A 41 20.12 13.75 -4.55
N THR A 42 19.97 14.86 -5.26
CA THR A 42 20.70 16.09 -4.95
C THR A 42 20.10 16.67 -3.68
N GLY A 43 20.65 16.26 -2.53
CA GLY A 43 20.32 16.86 -1.25
C GLY A 43 20.51 18.39 -1.27
N CYS A 44 19.86 19.07 -0.34
CA CYS A 44 19.95 20.52 -0.26
C CYS A 44 21.28 21.01 0.31
N THR A 45 21.80 22.12 -0.22
CA THR A 45 22.96 22.82 0.35
C THR A 45 22.70 23.34 1.76
N SER A 46 21.46 23.72 2.06
CA SER A 46 21.01 24.12 3.40
C SER A 46 19.56 23.70 3.65
N SER A 47 19.27 23.30 4.89
CA SER A 47 17.90 23.05 5.34
C SER A 47 17.27 24.35 5.80
N LYS A 48 16.08 24.71 5.29
CA LYS A 48 15.37 25.96 5.61
C LYS A 48 13.89 25.69 5.88
N GLY A 49 13.25 26.61 6.60
CA GLY A 49 11.80 26.59 6.83
C GLY A 49 11.33 25.54 7.85
N THR A 50 10.18 25.81 8.46
CA THR A 50 9.43 24.84 9.27
C THR A 50 8.21 24.39 8.47
N MET A 51 7.96 23.07 8.46
CA MET A 51 6.72 22.46 7.99
C MET A 51 5.87 22.02 9.19
N LYS A 52 4.61 22.44 9.24
CA LYS A 52 3.60 21.97 10.19
C LYS A 52 2.72 20.91 9.55
N TYR A 53 2.87 19.68 10.01
CA TYR A 53 2.15 18.49 9.55
C TYR A 53 0.98 18.21 10.49
N GLY A 54 -0.25 18.38 10.01
CA GLY A 54 -1.46 18.05 10.75
C GLY A 54 -1.80 16.56 10.73
N ILE A 55 -2.08 16.01 11.91
CA ILE A 55 -2.66 14.68 12.10
C ILE A 55 -3.89 14.79 13.02
N ALA A 56 -4.98 14.10 12.68
CA ALA A 56 -6.19 14.11 13.49
C ALA A 56 -6.26 12.90 14.45
N GLY A 57 -6.95 13.08 15.58
CA GLY A 57 -7.33 11.99 16.48
C GLY A 57 -6.30 11.73 17.59
N ALA A 58 -5.78 10.50 17.68
CA ALA A 58 -4.96 10.05 18.83
C ALA A 58 -3.51 10.58 18.83
N GLY A 59 -3.00 11.08 17.69
CA GLY A 59 -1.61 11.49 17.54
C GLY A 59 -0.64 10.32 17.31
N ILE A 60 0.65 10.55 17.58
CA ILE A 60 1.73 9.56 17.41
C ILE A 60 2.11 9.01 18.78
N SER A 61 1.85 7.73 19.02
CA SER A 61 2.07 7.09 20.34
C SER A 61 3.47 6.54 20.54
N GLN A 62 4.13 6.12 19.44
CA GLN A 62 5.47 5.57 19.43
C GLN A 62 6.11 5.65 18.03
N LEU A 63 7.40 5.37 17.96
CA LEU A 63 8.22 5.49 16.74
C LEU A 63 8.81 4.18 16.21
N ASP A 64 8.63 3.05 16.90
CA ASP A 64 9.21 1.77 16.46
C ASP A 64 8.49 1.22 15.21
N PRO A 65 9.18 1.08 14.06
CA PRO A 65 8.55 0.71 12.79
C PRO A 65 7.97 -0.70 12.78
N ASN A 66 8.41 -1.57 13.70
CA ASN A 66 7.94 -2.95 13.78
C ASN A 66 6.70 -3.13 14.66
N THR A 67 6.32 -2.15 15.48
CA THR A 67 5.20 -2.29 16.43
C THR A 67 4.16 -1.18 16.30
N ILE A 68 4.41 -0.19 15.44
CA ILE A 68 3.39 0.77 14.99
C ILE A 68 2.18 0.02 14.42
N ASN A 69 1.00 0.37 14.90
CA ASN A 69 -0.27 -0.27 14.53
C ASN A 69 -1.33 0.71 14.03
N PHE A 70 -1.01 2.01 13.95
CA PHE A 70 -1.92 3.05 13.48
C PHE A 70 -1.45 3.67 12.16
N ALA A 71 -2.37 3.77 11.20
CA ALA A 71 -2.07 4.29 9.86
C ALA A 71 -1.53 5.73 9.87
N GLY A 72 -1.94 6.58 10.83
CA GLY A 72 -1.42 7.95 10.94
C GLY A 72 0.05 8.06 11.36
N GLN A 73 0.67 6.96 11.78
CA GLN A 73 2.11 6.89 12.07
C GLN A 73 2.93 6.45 10.85
N VAL A 74 2.27 6.00 9.77
CA VAL A 74 2.90 5.50 8.54
C VAL A 74 3.76 6.56 7.84
N PRO A 75 3.36 7.85 7.74
CA PRO A 75 4.20 8.89 7.15
C PRO A 75 5.55 9.11 7.85
N LEU A 76 5.74 8.61 9.08
CA LEU A 76 7.02 8.71 9.80
C LEU A 76 8.07 7.74 9.30
N GLN A 77 7.63 6.61 8.72
CA GLN A 77 8.54 5.51 8.46
C GLN A 77 9.61 5.88 7.44
N THR A 78 9.23 6.57 6.37
CA THR A 78 10.13 7.05 5.30
C THR A 78 10.98 8.24 5.73
N LEU A 79 10.56 8.98 6.76
CA LEU A 79 11.30 10.13 7.28
C LEU A 79 12.42 9.71 8.25
N LEU A 80 12.16 8.71 9.10
CA LEU A 80 13.10 8.23 10.12
C LEU A 80 13.94 7.03 9.66
N TYR A 81 13.43 6.24 8.71
CA TYR A 81 14.04 4.97 8.33
C TYR A 81 14.13 4.78 6.82
N ASN A 82 15.13 4.01 6.39
CA ASN A 82 15.22 3.44 5.06
C ASN A 82 15.00 1.93 5.10
N GLY A 83 14.63 1.36 3.94
CA GLY A 83 14.55 -0.09 3.72
C GLY A 83 15.74 -0.61 2.90
N LEU A 84 15.82 -1.92 2.67
CA LEU A 84 16.77 -2.43 1.67
C LEU A 84 16.41 -2.01 0.25
N ALA A 85 15.11 -1.86 -0.01
CA ALA A 85 14.53 -1.35 -1.24
C ALA A 85 13.46 -0.31 -0.90
N LYS A 86 13.05 0.48 -1.89
CA LYS A 86 11.95 1.45 -1.77
C LYS A 86 11.10 1.48 -3.03
N TYR A 87 9.93 2.08 -2.95
CA TYR A 87 9.15 2.44 -4.14
C TYR A 87 9.65 3.77 -4.71
N ASP A 88 9.64 3.90 -6.04
CA ASP A 88 9.73 5.19 -6.72
C ASP A 88 8.33 5.79 -6.96
N ARG A 89 8.27 6.96 -7.62
CA ARG A 89 7.01 7.64 -7.98
C ARG A 89 6.12 6.82 -8.94
N ASN A 90 6.69 5.83 -9.63
CA ASN A 90 5.98 4.93 -10.53
C ASN A 90 5.46 3.67 -9.84
N MET A 91 5.78 3.50 -8.55
CA MET A 91 5.54 2.32 -7.72
C MET A 91 6.37 1.10 -8.12
N ASP A 92 7.50 1.33 -8.80
CA ASP A 92 8.50 0.31 -9.07
C ASP A 92 9.41 0.15 -7.85
N VAL A 93 9.84 -1.08 -7.57
CA VAL A 93 10.77 -1.35 -6.47
C VAL A 93 12.19 -1.13 -6.94
N ILE A 94 12.85 -0.14 -6.33
CA ILE A 94 14.20 0.30 -6.67
C ILE A 94 15.16 0.16 -5.47
N PRO A 95 16.48 0.14 -5.72
CA PRO A 95 17.52 0.19 -4.68
C PRO A 95 17.34 1.31 -3.66
N ASP A 96 17.54 0.99 -2.39
CA ASP A 96 17.67 1.97 -1.30
C ASP A 96 18.96 1.68 -0.50
N LEU A 97 18.90 1.11 0.72
CA LEU A 97 20.12 0.73 1.46
C LEU A 97 20.89 -0.42 0.80
N ALA A 98 20.19 -1.31 0.08
CA ALA A 98 20.86 -2.20 -0.86
C ALA A 98 21.10 -1.44 -2.16
N SER A 99 22.36 -1.34 -2.59
CA SER A 99 22.73 -0.73 -3.87
C SER A 99 22.32 -1.58 -5.06
N LYS A 100 22.25 -2.90 -4.88
CA LYS A 100 21.78 -3.87 -5.88
C LYS A 100 21.44 -5.20 -5.22
N TRP A 101 20.71 -6.03 -5.95
CA TRP A 101 20.46 -7.42 -5.59
C TRP A 101 20.50 -8.35 -6.80
N ARG A 102 20.64 -9.64 -6.54
CA ARG A 102 20.53 -10.71 -7.54
C ARG A 102 19.87 -11.94 -6.95
N ALA A 103 19.17 -12.69 -7.78
CA ALA A 103 18.53 -13.95 -7.42
C ALA A 103 19.25 -15.15 -8.07
N SER A 104 19.14 -16.32 -7.46
CA SER A 104 19.43 -17.60 -8.10
C SER A 104 18.39 -17.90 -9.19
N LYS A 105 18.71 -18.80 -10.13
CA LYS A 105 17.80 -19.19 -11.23
C LYS A 105 16.45 -19.72 -10.73
N ASP A 106 16.43 -20.39 -9.58
CA ASP A 106 15.23 -20.93 -8.94
C ASP A 106 14.49 -19.92 -8.05
N LEU A 107 14.98 -18.68 -7.96
CA LEU A 107 14.43 -17.60 -7.13
C LEU A 107 14.33 -17.89 -5.63
N LYS A 108 15.03 -18.91 -5.13
CA LYS A 108 15.02 -19.28 -3.71
C LYS A 108 16.16 -18.68 -2.91
N THR A 109 17.20 -18.17 -3.58
CA THR A 109 18.34 -17.53 -2.92
C THR A 109 18.58 -16.14 -3.51
N TRP A 110 18.67 -15.14 -2.65
CA TRP A 110 18.89 -13.75 -3.02
C TRP A 110 20.12 -13.20 -2.33
N TRP A 111 20.88 -12.37 -3.04
CA TRP A 111 22.00 -11.62 -2.49
C TRP A 111 21.71 -10.13 -2.59
N PHE A 112 21.85 -9.40 -1.48
CA PHE A 112 21.69 -7.95 -1.41
C PHE A 112 23.05 -7.33 -1.06
N THR A 113 23.57 -6.50 -1.96
CA THR A 113 24.79 -5.71 -1.72
C THR A 113 24.40 -4.39 -1.12
N LEU A 114 24.91 -4.07 0.07
CA LEU A 114 24.60 -2.84 0.80
C LEU A 114 25.47 -1.68 0.33
N ARG A 115 24.96 -0.47 0.50
CA ARG A 115 25.76 0.76 0.39
C ARG A 115 26.82 0.77 1.49
N LYS A 116 28.02 1.27 1.15
CA LYS A 116 29.09 1.52 2.11
C LYS A 116 28.91 2.90 2.74
N GLY A 117 29.41 3.08 3.97
CA GLY A 117 29.44 4.37 4.65
C GLY A 117 28.07 4.87 5.15
N VAL A 118 27.01 4.06 5.07
CA VAL A 118 25.72 4.41 5.68
C VAL A 118 25.85 4.41 7.20
N LYS A 119 25.24 5.42 7.83
CA LYS A 119 25.19 5.56 9.27
C LYS A 119 23.74 5.73 9.73
N TYR A 120 23.47 5.27 10.94
CA TYR A 120 22.30 5.67 11.70
C TYR A 120 22.36 7.14 12.07
N SER A 121 21.24 7.72 12.46
CA SER A 121 21.15 9.11 12.94
C SER A 121 22.07 9.40 14.15
N THR A 122 22.44 8.39 14.93
CA THR A 122 23.42 8.44 16.03
C THR A 122 24.88 8.49 15.55
N GLY A 123 25.14 8.27 14.26
CA GLY A 123 26.48 8.19 13.68
C GLY A 123 27.08 6.77 13.64
N ARG A 124 26.44 5.80 14.31
CA ARG A 124 26.83 4.38 14.24
C ARG A 124 26.74 3.86 12.81
N ALA A 125 27.72 3.07 12.37
CA ALA A 125 27.69 2.46 11.05
C ALA A 125 26.52 1.46 10.92
N PHE A 126 25.89 1.45 9.74
CA PHE A 126 24.92 0.43 9.32
C PHE A 126 25.62 -0.65 8.49
N THR A 127 25.36 -1.91 8.82
CA THR A 127 26.00 -3.09 8.22
C THR A 127 25.00 -4.18 7.86
N ALA A 128 25.49 -5.25 7.23
CA ALA A 128 24.70 -6.45 6.96
C ALA A 128 24.16 -7.12 8.23
N GLU A 129 24.86 -7.06 9.37
CA GLU A 129 24.33 -7.61 10.62
C GLU A 129 23.09 -6.85 11.10
N ASP A 130 23.05 -5.54 10.93
CA ASP A 130 21.89 -4.73 11.27
C ASP A 130 20.66 -5.09 10.42
N ALA A 131 20.85 -5.26 9.12
CA ALA A 131 19.78 -5.66 8.23
C ALA A 131 19.29 -7.09 8.52
N ARG A 132 20.20 -8.00 8.87
CA ARG A 132 19.85 -9.33 9.37
C ARG A 132 19.02 -9.23 10.65
N ALA A 133 19.44 -8.43 11.63
CA ALA A 133 18.75 -8.27 12.90
C ALA A 133 17.32 -7.73 12.71
N ASN A 134 17.13 -6.70 11.88
CA ASN A 134 15.80 -6.15 11.59
C ASN A 134 14.88 -7.17 10.90
N ILE A 135 15.38 -7.93 9.90
CA ILE A 135 14.57 -8.96 9.23
C ILE A 135 14.17 -10.07 10.21
N LEU A 136 15.10 -10.53 11.07
CA LEU A 136 14.80 -11.55 12.07
C LEU A 136 13.82 -11.03 13.13
N ARG A 137 13.92 -9.77 13.53
CA ARG A 137 12.98 -9.12 14.46
C ARG A 137 11.56 -9.09 13.92
N VAL A 138 11.37 -8.85 12.62
CA VAL A 138 10.05 -8.94 11.97
C VAL A 138 9.48 -10.38 11.99
N LEU A 139 10.36 -11.38 11.84
CA LEU A 139 9.98 -12.79 11.83
C LEU A 139 9.68 -13.35 13.23
N ASP A 140 10.17 -12.70 14.30
CA ASP A 140 9.94 -13.14 15.67
C ASP A 140 8.44 -13.13 16.01
N PRO A 141 7.84 -14.27 16.42
CA PRO A 141 6.43 -14.33 16.81
C PRO A 141 6.10 -13.43 18.01
N LYS A 142 7.08 -13.08 18.86
CA LYS A 142 6.90 -12.20 20.03
C LYS A 142 6.82 -10.72 19.67
N VAL A 143 7.29 -10.32 18.49
CA VAL A 143 7.23 -8.92 18.03
C VAL A 143 5.98 -8.75 17.17
N PRO A 144 4.96 -7.96 17.56
CA PRO A 144 3.69 -7.85 16.84
C PRO A 144 3.79 -7.05 15.52
N SER A 145 4.68 -7.48 14.62
CA SER A 145 4.93 -6.83 13.33
C SER A 145 3.89 -7.21 12.29
N GLN A 146 3.27 -6.19 11.71
CA GLN A 146 2.37 -6.34 10.55
C GLN A 146 3.12 -6.88 9.31
N GLN A 147 4.44 -6.72 9.26
CA GLN A 147 5.26 -7.15 8.10
C GLN A 147 5.61 -8.63 8.12
N ARG A 148 5.35 -9.35 9.23
CA ARG A 148 5.65 -10.78 9.36
C ARG A 148 5.02 -11.61 8.26
N ALA A 149 3.77 -11.30 7.88
CA ALA A 149 3.04 -12.03 6.83
C ALA A 149 3.74 -11.93 5.46
N ASN A 150 4.36 -10.79 5.15
CA ASN A 150 5.10 -10.57 3.91
C ASN A 150 6.48 -11.23 3.93
N ALA A 151 7.09 -11.35 5.11
CA ALA A 151 8.41 -11.95 5.30
C ALA A 151 8.39 -13.48 5.55
N LYS A 152 7.23 -14.09 5.82
CA LYS A 152 7.08 -15.48 6.35
C LYS A 152 7.77 -16.61 5.55
N ASP A 153 8.07 -16.38 4.27
CA ASP A 153 8.74 -17.37 3.43
C ASP A 153 10.27 -17.31 3.55
N ILE A 154 10.83 -16.29 4.21
CA ILE A 154 12.26 -16.21 4.53
C ILE A 154 12.62 -17.32 5.52
N ARG A 155 13.57 -18.18 5.13
CA ARG A 155 14.05 -19.32 5.91
C ARG A 155 15.39 -19.05 6.58
N SER A 156 16.24 -18.24 5.95
CA SER A 156 17.49 -17.82 6.59
C SER A 156 18.00 -16.50 6.01
N VAL A 157 18.64 -15.71 6.86
CA VAL A 157 19.38 -14.51 6.49
C VAL A 157 20.82 -14.70 7.00
N ARG A 158 21.78 -14.73 6.08
CA ARG A 158 23.21 -14.88 6.40
C ARG A 158 23.98 -13.66 5.96
N VAL A 159 24.82 -13.15 6.85
CA VAL A 159 25.84 -12.16 6.52
C VAL A 159 27.03 -12.89 5.91
N LEU A 160 27.42 -12.50 4.70
CA LEU A 160 28.61 -13.05 4.03
C LEU A 160 29.84 -12.17 4.26
N ASN A 161 29.61 -10.87 4.41
CA ASN A 161 30.57 -9.85 4.84
C ASN A 161 29.79 -8.59 5.26
N PRO A 162 30.42 -7.53 5.78
CA PRO A 162 29.72 -6.35 6.30
C PRO A 162 28.76 -5.65 5.34
N TYR A 163 28.84 -5.91 4.04
CA TYR A 163 28.02 -5.27 3.00
C TYR A 163 27.30 -6.27 2.08
N LEU A 164 27.24 -7.55 2.44
CA LEU A 164 26.60 -8.56 1.60
C LEU A 164 25.76 -9.52 2.44
N LEU A 165 24.47 -9.50 2.17
CA LEU A 165 23.49 -10.43 2.73
C LEU A 165 23.13 -11.51 1.73
N ARG A 166 22.89 -12.73 2.23
CA ARG A 166 22.24 -13.81 1.50
C ARG A 166 20.97 -14.22 2.22
N ILE A 167 19.83 -14.13 1.53
CA ILE A 167 18.52 -14.53 2.01
C ILE A 167 18.10 -15.81 1.28
N LYS A 168 17.65 -16.83 2.02
CA LYS A 168 17.03 -18.05 1.45
C LYS A 168 15.53 -18.07 1.74
N LEU A 169 14.76 -18.51 0.75
CA LEU A 169 13.31 -18.62 0.78
C LEU A 169 12.88 -20.10 0.79
N GLY A 170 11.68 -20.36 1.29
CA GLY A 170 11.05 -21.69 1.21
C GLY A 170 10.53 -21.98 -0.19
N SER A 171 9.95 -20.96 -0.84
CA SER A 171 9.35 -21.05 -2.16
C SER A 171 10.03 -20.08 -3.14
N PRO A 172 10.00 -20.36 -4.47
CA PRO A 172 10.46 -19.39 -5.46
C PRO A 172 9.69 -18.06 -5.34
N SER A 173 10.40 -16.93 -5.29
CA SER A 173 9.76 -15.60 -5.30
C SER A 173 10.60 -14.60 -6.07
N ALA A 174 10.06 -14.08 -7.16
CA ALA A 174 10.61 -12.99 -7.97
C ALA A 174 10.40 -11.60 -7.33
N ILE A 175 9.58 -11.52 -6.27
CA ILE A 175 9.14 -10.27 -5.65
C ILE A 175 9.67 -10.09 -4.22
N LEU A 176 10.74 -10.81 -3.84
CA LEU A 176 11.36 -10.62 -2.53
C LEU A 176 11.72 -9.15 -2.24
N PRO A 177 12.25 -8.35 -3.18
CA PRO A 177 12.51 -6.94 -2.94
C PRO A 177 11.28 -6.15 -2.46
N ASN A 178 10.07 -6.47 -2.96
CA ASN A 178 8.83 -5.83 -2.51
C ASN A 178 8.53 -6.14 -1.04
N ALA A 179 8.76 -7.37 -0.56
CA ALA A 179 8.56 -7.72 0.86
C ALA A 179 9.51 -6.96 1.80
N LEU A 180 10.65 -6.49 1.28
CA LEU A 180 11.69 -5.82 2.06
C LEU A 180 11.54 -4.30 2.07
N VAL A 181 10.59 -3.72 1.31
CA VAL A 181 10.34 -2.27 1.31
C VAL A 181 9.86 -1.78 2.67
N ASP A 182 8.97 -2.54 3.30
CA ASP A 182 8.34 -2.16 4.57
C ASP A 182 9.09 -2.70 5.80
N ILE A 183 10.15 -3.50 5.59
CA ILE A 183 11.09 -3.84 6.66
C ILE A 183 12.09 -2.68 6.77
N LYS A 184 11.82 -1.78 7.73
CA LYS A 184 12.63 -0.60 7.99
C LYS A 184 13.86 -0.93 8.85
N MET A 185 14.99 -0.30 8.54
CA MET A 185 16.25 -0.50 9.25
C MET A 185 16.34 0.40 10.47
N SER A 186 15.79 -0.08 11.59
CA SER A 186 15.94 0.53 12.91
C SER A 186 17.23 0.11 13.60
N ASP A 187 17.78 0.96 14.47
CA ASP A 187 18.94 0.61 15.29
C ASP A 187 18.52 -0.37 16.39
N THR A 188 18.74 -1.66 16.18
CA THR A 188 18.34 -2.72 17.12
C THR A 188 19.30 -2.91 18.29
N ASN A 189 20.34 -2.08 18.46
CA ASN A 189 21.20 -2.17 19.66
C ASN A 189 20.49 -1.71 20.93
N ASN A 190 19.47 -0.84 20.80
CA ASN A 190 18.63 -0.41 21.92
C ASN A 190 17.14 -0.48 21.55
N VAL A 191 16.64 -1.71 21.34
CA VAL A 191 15.23 -1.94 20.98
C VAL A 191 14.27 -1.35 22.01
N ALA A 192 14.62 -1.39 23.30
CA ALA A 192 13.76 -0.90 24.38
C ALA A 192 13.43 0.59 24.26
N ASP A 193 14.33 1.38 23.66
CA ASP A 193 14.14 2.82 23.47
C ASP A 193 13.66 3.20 22.07
N LEU A 194 13.56 2.27 21.11
CA LEU A 194 13.15 2.58 19.73
C LEU A 194 11.78 3.27 19.65
N ALA A 195 10.86 2.90 20.55
CA ALA A 195 9.54 3.52 20.65
C ALA A 195 9.61 5.03 20.91
N ARG A 196 10.70 5.54 21.52
CA ARG A 196 10.94 6.96 21.82
C ARG A 196 11.98 7.61 20.92
N SER A 197 13.11 6.94 20.67
CA SER A 197 14.21 7.55 19.91
C SER A 197 13.99 7.57 18.41
N GLY A 198 13.18 6.64 17.87
CA GLY A 198 12.95 6.57 16.43
C GLY A 198 14.25 6.34 15.63
N THR A 199 15.27 5.72 16.24
CA THR A 199 16.63 5.70 15.67
C THR A 199 16.69 4.85 14.40
N GLY A 200 16.87 5.52 13.26
CA GLY A 200 17.00 4.89 11.95
C GLY A 200 18.07 5.55 11.07
N THR A 201 18.06 5.17 9.79
CA THR A 201 18.97 5.64 8.75
C THR A 201 18.38 6.73 7.85
N GLY A 202 17.15 7.18 8.14
CA GLY A 202 16.37 8.09 7.30
C GLY A 202 16.92 9.52 7.16
N PRO A 203 16.30 10.33 6.29
CA PRO A 203 16.67 11.71 6.01
C PRO A 203 16.45 12.68 7.19
N TYR A 204 15.58 12.32 8.14
CA TYR A 204 15.32 13.07 9.36
C TYR A 204 15.61 12.21 10.59
N LYS A 205 15.79 12.86 11.74
CA LYS A 205 15.89 12.25 13.06
C LYS A 205 14.95 12.96 14.03
N VAL A 206 14.63 12.29 15.14
CA VAL A 206 13.82 12.89 16.22
C VAL A 206 14.58 14.06 16.84
N GLY A 207 13.93 15.23 16.87
CA GLY A 207 14.37 16.39 17.64
C GLY A 207 13.75 16.39 19.04
N SER A 208 12.43 16.19 19.11
CA SER A 208 11.70 16.00 20.38
C SER A 208 10.47 15.12 20.15
N PHE A 209 10.10 14.32 21.14
CA PHE A 209 8.92 13.47 21.07
C PHE A 209 8.23 13.34 22.44
N THR A 210 6.97 13.78 22.48
CA THR A 210 6.07 13.56 23.60
C THR A 210 4.90 12.73 23.07
N PRO A 211 4.79 11.44 23.46
CA PRO A 211 3.76 10.54 22.97
C PRO A 211 2.36 11.14 23.01
N ASN A 212 1.63 10.99 21.90
CA ASN A 212 0.27 11.49 21.67
C ASN A 212 0.11 13.03 21.77
N LEU A 213 1.18 13.80 21.92
CA LEU A 213 1.11 15.26 22.02
C LEU A 213 1.84 15.95 20.87
N SER A 214 3.14 15.71 20.74
CA SER A 214 3.99 16.42 19.78
C SER A 214 5.17 15.59 19.33
N LEU A 215 5.52 15.69 18.04
CA LEU A 215 6.77 15.16 17.47
C LEU A 215 7.41 16.25 16.62
N THR A 216 8.69 16.52 16.87
CA THR A 216 9.51 17.37 15.99
C THR A 216 10.59 16.52 15.36
N LEU A 217 10.73 16.60 14.03
CA LEU A 217 11.82 16.01 13.27
C LEU A 217 12.77 17.09 12.76
N VAL A 218 14.05 16.80 12.76
CA VAL A 218 15.13 17.65 12.24
C VAL A 218 15.99 16.86 11.26
N PRO A 219 16.70 17.51 10.32
CA PRO A 219 17.57 16.81 9.37
C PRO A 219 18.56 15.87 10.05
N ASN A 220 18.70 14.66 9.50
CA ASN A 220 19.76 13.74 9.89
C ASN A 220 21.06 14.15 9.17
N PRO A 221 22.09 14.66 9.88
CA PRO A 221 23.34 15.07 9.24
C PRO A 221 24.14 13.88 8.68
N ASN A 222 23.80 12.65 9.09
CA ASN A 222 24.48 11.42 8.69
C ASN A 222 23.79 10.69 7.52
N HIS A 223 22.74 11.27 6.93
CA HIS A 223 21.97 10.61 5.86
C HIS A 223 22.81 10.43 4.58
N PHE A 224 22.81 9.22 4.03
CA PHE A 224 23.61 8.86 2.86
C PHE A 224 23.08 9.47 1.54
N GLY A 225 21.79 9.82 1.48
CA GLY A 225 21.15 10.42 0.31
C GLY A 225 21.24 11.94 0.25
N GLY A 226 22.10 12.55 1.07
CA GLY A 226 22.24 14.00 1.17
C GLY A 226 21.29 14.63 2.20
N ARG A 227 21.51 15.92 2.46
CA ARG A 227 20.81 16.68 3.50
C ARG A 227 19.38 17.01 3.08
N ALA A 228 18.41 16.73 3.96
CA ALA A 228 17.02 17.09 3.76
C ALA A 228 16.83 18.62 3.71
N CYS A 229 15.88 19.07 2.90
CA CYS A 229 15.70 20.50 2.59
C CYS A 229 14.89 21.28 3.65
N ILE A 230 14.04 20.62 4.41
CA ILE A 230 13.23 21.26 5.47
C ILE A 230 14.04 21.25 6.77
N SER A 231 14.18 22.41 7.43
CA SER A 231 14.97 22.49 8.67
C SER A 231 14.29 21.85 9.88
N ARG A 232 12.95 21.80 9.86
CA ARG A 232 12.13 21.28 10.95
C ARG A 232 10.75 20.85 10.46
N ILE A 233 10.31 19.67 10.86
CA ILE A 233 8.94 19.18 10.66
C ILE A 233 8.28 19.05 12.02
N GLU A 234 7.20 19.79 12.25
CA GLU A 234 6.38 19.73 13.46
C GLU A 234 5.10 18.94 13.18
N PHE A 235 4.91 17.81 13.85
CA PHE A 235 3.64 17.10 13.82
C PHE A 235 2.69 17.70 14.85
N VAL A 236 1.61 18.29 14.35
CA VAL A 236 0.59 18.97 15.14
C VAL A 236 -0.63 18.07 15.22
N ARG A 237 -0.98 17.65 16.44
CA ARG A 237 -2.18 16.86 16.69
C ARG A 237 -3.40 17.76 16.76
N SER A 238 -4.38 17.51 15.90
CA SER A 238 -5.72 18.06 16.00
C SER A 238 -6.66 17.07 16.71
N PRO A 239 -7.63 17.54 17.51
CA PRO A 239 -8.54 16.67 18.26
C PRO A 239 -9.42 15.80 17.35
N ASP A 240 -9.84 16.35 16.21
CA ASP A 240 -10.66 15.68 15.20
C ASP A 240 -10.37 16.20 13.78
N PRO A 241 -10.84 15.51 12.72
CA PRO A 241 -10.61 15.92 11.33
C PRO A 241 -11.20 17.29 10.95
N THR A 242 -12.33 17.71 11.56
CA THR A 242 -12.97 19.01 11.28
C THR A 242 -12.10 20.16 11.81
N ALA A 243 -11.58 20.02 13.03
CA ALA A 243 -10.63 20.98 13.60
C ALA A 243 -9.35 21.07 12.75
N MET A 244 -8.81 19.93 12.32
CA MET A 244 -7.62 19.87 11.46
C MET A 244 -7.82 20.62 10.13
N VAL A 245 -8.96 20.45 9.47
CA VAL A 245 -9.29 21.17 8.22
C VAL A 245 -9.45 22.67 8.47
N THR A 246 -10.01 23.06 9.62
CA THR A 246 -10.13 24.46 10.03
C THR A 246 -8.76 25.11 10.20
N ASP A 247 -7.86 24.47 10.94
CA ASP A 247 -6.49 24.95 11.15
C ASP A 247 -5.70 25.03 9.84
N PHE A 248 -5.87 24.04 8.95
CA PHE A 248 -5.27 24.06 7.63
C PHE A 248 -5.78 25.25 6.79
N ARG A 249 -7.09 25.53 6.79
CA ARG A 249 -7.66 26.70 6.09
C ARG A 249 -7.16 28.03 6.64
N ALA A 250 -6.99 28.10 7.96
CA ALA A 250 -6.39 29.25 8.64
C ALA A 250 -4.88 29.40 8.37
N ARG A 251 -4.26 28.48 7.61
CA ARG A 251 -2.82 28.40 7.35
C ARG A 251 -1.98 28.17 8.62
N ASN A 252 -2.59 27.62 9.67
CA ASN A 252 -1.88 27.14 10.86
C ASN A 252 -1.16 25.81 10.60
N LEU A 253 -1.55 25.09 9.55
CA LEU A 253 -0.94 23.84 9.09
C LEU A 253 -0.53 23.96 7.61
N ASP A 254 0.60 23.36 7.26
CA ASP A 254 1.14 23.34 5.91
C ASP A 254 0.67 22.15 5.09
N MET A 255 0.31 21.10 5.80
CA MET A 255 -0.07 19.82 5.25
C MET A 255 -1.05 19.15 6.20
N ILE A 256 -2.03 18.45 5.66
CA ILE A 256 -2.91 17.57 6.42
C ILE A 256 -3.02 16.23 5.71
N TRP A 257 -2.97 15.15 6.49
CA TRP A 257 -3.06 13.78 6.00
C TRP A 257 -4.43 13.18 6.30
N GLN A 258 -4.93 12.30 5.43
CA GLN A 258 -6.28 11.74 5.52
C GLN A 258 -7.38 12.81 5.54
N VAL A 259 -7.37 13.72 4.56
CA VAL A 259 -8.50 14.61 4.30
C VAL A 259 -9.74 13.77 4.02
N ARG A 260 -10.85 14.06 4.71
CA ARG A 260 -12.11 13.35 4.43
C ARG A 260 -12.55 13.66 3.01
N PRO A 261 -13.06 12.67 2.27
CA PRO A 261 -13.55 12.88 0.92
C PRO A 261 -14.53 14.05 0.77
N THR A 262 -15.40 14.24 1.76
CA THR A 262 -16.42 15.30 1.80
C THR A 262 -15.85 16.71 1.96
N ASP A 263 -14.63 16.85 2.52
CA ASP A 263 -13.96 18.15 2.65
C ASP A 263 -13.22 18.56 1.35
N VAL A 264 -12.94 17.59 0.46
CA VAL A 264 -12.13 17.82 -0.75
C VAL A 264 -12.74 18.85 -1.70
N PRO A 265 -14.04 18.82 -2.07
CA PRO A 265 -14.60 19.80 -2.99
C PRO A 265 -14.43 21.25 -2.50
N ALA A 266 -14.64 21.47 -1.21
CA ALA A 266 -14.54 22.80 -0.62
C ALA A 266 -13.08 23.28 -0.49
N LEU A 267 -12.14 22.37 -0.19
CA LEU A 267 -10.70 22.68 -0.18
C LEU A 267 -10.15 22.93 -1.60
N LYS A 268 -10.60 22.14 -2.58
CA LYS A 268 -10.25 22.32 -4.00
C LYS A 268 -10.74 23.67 -4.52
N SER A 269 -11.96 24.06 -4.18
CA SER A 269 -12.53 25.37 -4.54
C SER A 269 -11.76 26.53 -3.91
N ALA A 270 -11.13 26.32 -2.74
CA ALA A 270 -10.23 27.28 -2.11
C ALA A 270 -8.79 27.29 -2.67
N GLY A 271 -8.52 26.54 -3.75
CA GLY A 271 -7.20 26.50 -4.39
C GLY A 271 -6.15 25.66 -3.68
N THR A 272 -6.57 24.72 -2.82
CA THR A 272 -5.69 23.77 -2.12
C THR A 272 -5.07 22.77 -3.10
N SER A 273 -3.78 22.46 -2.91
CA SER A 273 -3.09 21.41 -3.66
C SER A 273 -3.24 20.06 -2.95
N PHE A 274 -3.36 18.99 -3.73
CA PHE A 274 -3.45 17.61 -3.23
C PHE A 274 -2.37 16.74 -3.84
N LEU A 275 -1.88 15.76 -3.10
CA LEU A 275 -1.09 14.68 -3.70
C LEU A 275 -2.00 13.71 -4.43
N ALA A 276 -1.51 13.24 -5.57
CA ALA A 276 -2.19 12.27 -6.43
C ALA A 276 -1.21 11.14 -6.74
N PRO A 277 -1.03 10.18 -5.82
CA PRO A 277 -0.12 9.07 -6.05
C PRO A 277 -0.66 8.15 -7.15
N LYS A 278 0.26 7.47 -7.85
CA LYS A 278 -0.09 6.48 -8.87
C LYS A 278 -0.54 5.19 -8.18
N GLY A 279 -1.85 4.97 -8.10
CA GLY A 279 -2.45 3.79 -7.50
C GLY A 279 -3.43 4.13 -6.38
N VAL A 280 -3.80 3.11 -5.62
CA VAL A 280 -4.76 3.20 -4.50
C VAL A 280 -4.08 2.76 -3.21
N SER A 281 -4.41 3.41 -2.09
CA SER A 281 -3.86 3.08 -0.75
C SER A 281 -4.64 2.01 -0.03
N GLY A 282 -5.90 1.83 -0.39
CA GLY A 282 -6.70 0.78 0.21
C GLY A 282 -8.05 0.57 -0.47
N ALA A 283 -8.84 -0.28 0.16
CA ALA A 283 -10.21 -0.54 -0.23
C ALA A 283 -11.13 -0.55 0.99
N HIS A 284 -12.30 0.06 0.82
CA HIS A 284 -13.43 -0.11 1.73
C HIS A 284 -14.09 -1.42 1.38
N VAL A 285 -14.08 -2.34 2.34
CA VAL A 285 -14.59 -3.69 2.17
C VAL A 285 -15.61 -4.00 3.24
N TRP A 286 -16.55 -4.89 2.92
CA TRP A 286 -17.43 -5.49 3.90
C TRP A 286 -17.21 -6.99 3.94
N GLU A 287 -16.89 -7.49 5.13
CA GLU A 287 -16.61 -8.89 5.34
C GLU A 287 -17.83 -9.59 5.91
N LEU A 288 -17.93 -10.88 5.61
CA LEU A 288 -19.05 -11.75 5.92
C LEU A 288 -18.48 -13.05 6.47
N ASP A 289 -19.11 -13.66 7.45
CA ASP A 289 -18.75 -15.03 7.83
C ASP A 289 -19.32 -15.99 6.80
N VAL A 290 -18.48 -16.44 5.86
CA VAL A 290 -18.91 -17.37 4.80
C VAL A 290 -19.13 -18.81 5.29
N THR A 291 -19.05 -19.05 6.61
CA THR A 291 -19.37 -20.34 7.22
C THR A 291 -20.67 -20.31 8.03
N SER A 292 -21.28 -19.14 8.23
CA SER A 292 -22.54 -18.97 8.95
C SER A 292 -23.67 -18.53 8.03
N GLU A 293 -24.91 -18.90 8.40
CA GLU A 293 -26.09 -18.48 7.64
C GLU A 293 -26.31 -16.96 7.64
N PRO A 294 -26.87 -16.39 6.55
CA PRO A 294 -27.10 -17.04 5.25
C PRO A 294 -25.88 -16.96 4.32
N PHE A 295 -24.78 -16.35 4.76
CA PHE A 295 -23.61 -16.09 3.91
C PHE A 295 -22.73 -17.32 3.69
N ASN A 296 -23.04 -18.46 4.31
CA ASN A 296 -22.56 -19.78 3.91
C ASN A 296 -23.00 -20.15 2.47
N ASP A 297 -24.16 -19.65 2.02
CA ASP A 297 -24.58 -19.77 0.63
C ASP A 297 -23.96 -18.67 -0.24
N VAL A 298 -23.28 -19.07 -1.32
CA VAL A 298 -22.72 -18.14 -2.30
C VAL A 298 -23.76 -17.23 -2.95
N ARG A 299 -25.00 -17.72 -3.13
CA ARG A 299 -26.10 -16.96 -3.71
C ARG A 299 -26.50 -15.80 -2.81
N ALA A 300 -26.49 -15.96 -1.48
CA ALA A 300 -26.74 -14.86 -0.55
C ALA A 300 -25.65 -13.77 -0.61
N ARG A 301 -24.38 -14.17 -0.77
CA ARG A 301 -23.26 -13.22 -0.92
C ARG A 301 -23.34 -12.47 -2.26
N GLN A 302 -23.68 -13.17 -3.33
CA GLN A 302 -23.93 -12.57 -4.64
C GLN A 302 -25.15 -11.63 -4.59
N ALA A 303 -26.23 -12.03 -3.92
CA ALA A 303 -27.41 -11.20 -3.71
C ALA A 303 -27.05 -9.89 -3.03
N LEU A 304 -26.28 -9.94 -1.94
CA LEU A 304 -25.78 -8.76 -1.26
C LEU A 304 -24.95 -7.89 -2.20
N SER A 305 -24.04 -8.47 -2.98
CA SER A 305 -23.26 -7.71 -3.98
C SER A 305 -24.12 -6.98 -5.02
N TYR A 306 -25.24 -7.57 -5.47
CA TYR A 306 -26.21 -6.93 -6.37
C TYR A 306 -27.03 -5.83 -5.67
N ALA A 307 -27.26 -5.95 -4.35
CA ALA A 307 -27.96 -4.94 -3.55
C ALA A 307 -27.09 -3.71 -3.22
N ILE A 308 -25.78 -3.77 -3.45
CA ILE A 308 -24.86 -2.68 -3.15
C ILE A 308 -24.82 -1.68 -4.31
N ASN A 309 -25.42 -0.51 -4.12
CA ASN A 309 -25.32 0.61 -5.06
C ASN A 309 -23.98 1.34 -4.95
N ARG A 310 -22.92 0.76 -5.51
CA ARG A 310 -21.55 1.30 -5.43
C ARG A 310 -21.42 2.72 -6.02
N ARG A 311 -22.24 3.10 -7.00
CA ARG A 311 -22.24 4.48 -7.55
C ARG A 311 -22.84 5.48 -6.55
N ALA A 312 -24.02 5.18 -6.01
CA ALA A 312 -24.66 6.05 -5.01
C ALA A 312 -23.79 6.18 -3.76
N MET A 313 -23.22 5.07 -3.30
CA MET A 313 -22.26 5.06 -2.19
C MET A 313 -21.03 5.93 -2.47
N ASN A 314 -20.45 5.83 -3.67
CA ASN A 314 -19.33 6.69 -4.05
C ASN A 314 -19.69 8.18 -4.02
N GLN A 315 -20.86 8.53 -4.57
CA GLN A 315 -21.30 9.92 -4.61
C GLN A 315 -21.56 10.48 -3.20
N ALA A 316 -22.30 9.75 -2.37
CA ALA A 316 -22.73 10.22 -1.07
C ALA A 316 -21.60 10.19 -0.03
N ALA A 317 -20.85 9.09 0.05
CA ALA A 317 -19.86 8.88 1.10
C ALA A 317 -18.47 9.41 0.74
N PHE A 318 -18.15 9.50 -0.56
CA PHE A 318 -16.83 9.89 -1.04
C PHE A 318 -16.84 11.13 -1.95
N SER A 319 -17.98 11.82 -2.10
CA SER A 319 -18.12 12.95 -3.02
C SER A 319 -17.67 12.62 -4.46
N GLY A 320 -17.80 11.36 -4.87
CA GLY A 320 -17.45 10.86 -6.19
C GLY A 320 -15.96 10.60 -6.43
N ILE A 321 -15.07 10.83 -5.45
CA ILE A 321 -13.62 10.80 -5.68
C ILE A 321 -12.98 9.41 -5.51
N ALA A 322 -13.63 8.48 -4.81
CA ALA A 322 -13.14 7.11 -4.73
C ALA A 322 -13.44 6.35 -6.04
N ALA A 323 -12.81 5.19 -6.22
CA ALA A 323 -12.98 4.33 -7.39
C ALA A 323 -13.89 3.13 -7.05
N PRO A 324 -15.17 3.12 -7.49
CA PRO A 324 -16.09 2.02 -7.18
C PRO A 324 -15.59 0.68 -7.74
N SER A 325 -15.65 -0.40 -6.95
CA SER A 325 -15.22 -1.74 -7.37
C SER A 325 -16.37 -2.55 -7.98
N PHE A 326 -16.77 -2.22 -9.20
CA PHE A 326 -17.88 -2.92 -9.89
C PHE A 326 -17.61 -4.42 -10.10
N GLY A 327 -16.35 -4.81 -10.31
CA GLY A 327 -15.92 -6.19 -10.48
C GLY A 327 -15.88 -7.02 -9.19
N ASN A 328 -16.07 -6.40 -8.02
CA ASN A 328 -15.78 -6.98 -6.71
C ASN A 328 -14.36 -7.58 -6.67
N SER A 329 -13.35 -6.77 -7.00
CA SER A 329 -11.94 -7.18 -7.04
C SER A 329 -11.13 -6.43 -5.97
N LEU A 330 -10.12 -7.10 -5.43
CA LEU A 330 -9.07 -6.52 -4.57
C LEU A 330 -8.04 -5.70 -5.39
N ILE A 331 -8.09 -5.80 -6.71
CA ILE A 331 -7.29 -5.00 -7.62
C ILE A 331 -8.17 -3.88 -8.18
N SER A 332 -7.73 -2.64 -8.02
CA SER A 332 -8.42 -1.47 -8.57
C SER A 332 -8.44 -1.51 -10.10
N ALA A 333 -9.54 -1.04 -10.71
CA ALA A 333 -9.72 -1.00 -12.17
C ALA A 333 -8.66 -0.13 -12.89
N GLY A 334 -8.00 0.79 -12.17
CA GLY A 334 -6.89 1.59 -12.70
C GLY A 334 -5.54 0.84 -12.76
N SER A 335 -5.43 -0.34 -12.16
CA SER A 335 -4.22 -1.16 -12.19
C SER A 335 -4.09 -1.93 -13.51
N SER A 336 -2.86 -2.05 -14.02
CA SER A 336 -2.55 -2.93 -15.16
C SER A 336 -2.82 -4.40 -14.87
N ALA A 337 -2.87 -4.78 -13.58
CA ALA A 337 -3.17 -6.14 -13.16
C ALA A 337 -4.67 -6.45 -13.08
N TYR A 338 -5.55 -5.47 -13.30
CA TYR A 338 -6.99 -5.68 -13.22
C TYR A 338 -7.51 -6.57 -14.35
N ASN A 339 -8.31 -7.57 -13.99
CA ASN A 339 -8.99 -8.39 -14.98
C ASN A 339 -10.19 -7.63 -15.57
N LYS A 340 -10.00 -7.07 -16.77
CA LYS A 340 -11.05 -6.32 -17.49
C LYS A 340 -12.25 -7.17 -17.93
N LYS A 341 -12.17 -8.50 -17.84
CA LYS A 341 -13.25 -9.43 -18.23
C LYS A 341 -14.20 -9.77 -17.09
N LEU A 342 -13.97 -9.24 -15.88
CA LEU A 342 -14.88 -9.45 -14.75
C LEU A 342 -16.27 -8.90 -15.07
N LYS A 343 -17.29 -9.76 -14.96
CA LYS A 343 -18.69 -9.36 -15.15
C LYS A 343 -19.18 -8.41 -14.06
N GLY A 344 -18.66 -8.59 -12.83
CA GLY A 344 -19.02 -7.77 -11.68
C GLY A 344 -20.46 -7.95 -11.20
N TYR A 345 -20.92 -6.98 -10.41
CA TYR A 345 -22.25 -6.95 -9.80
C TYR A 345 -22.88 -5.57 -10.01
N PRO A 346 -23.53 -5.33 -11.16
CA PRO A 346 -24.28 -4.10 -11.36
C PRO A 346 -25.41 -4.02 -10.32
N PHE A 347 -25.71 -2.82 -9.84
CA PHE A 347 -26.79 -2.65 -8.87
C PHE A 347 -28.13 -3.11 -9.46
N ASN A 348 -28.75 -4.12 -8.84
CA ASN A 348 -30.01 -4.71 -9.29
C ASN A 348 -30.74 -5.37 -8.11
N LEU A 349 -31.71 -4.64 -7.55
CA LEU A 349 -32.50 -5.11 -6.40
C LEU A 349 -33.39 -6.31 -6.72
N GLN A 350 -33.95 -6.40 -7.92
CA GLN A 350 -34.76 -7.55 -8.32
C GLN A 350 -33.92 -8.83 -8.35
N LYS A 351 -32.72 -8.76 -8.93
CA LYS A 351 -31.78 -9.88 -8.96
C LYS A 351 -31.28 -10.24 -7.56
N ALA A 352 -31.01 -9.23 -6.73
CA ALA A 352 -30.66 -9.44 -5.33
C ALA A 352 -31.77 -10.20 -4.59
N LYS A 353 -33.02 -9.76 -4.71
CA LYS A 353 -34.18 -10.43 -4.11
C LYS A 353 -34.29 -11.88 -4.55
N GLN A 354 -34.23 -12.14 -5.86
CA GLN A 354 -34.30 -13.51 -6.41
C GLN A 354 -33.20 -14.43 -5.83
N LEU A 355 -31.97 -13.91 -5.69
CA LEU A 355 -30.85 -14.69 -5.16
C LEU A 355 -30.95 -14.89 -3.65
N PHE A 356 -31.46 -13.90 -2.90
CA PHE A 356 -31.76 -14.05 -1.48
C PHE A 356 -32.87 -15.07 -1.25
N ASP A 357 -33.98 -15.01 -2.00
CA ASP A 357 -35.07 -15.98 -1.95
C ASP A 357 -34.54 -17.40 -2.25
N ALA A 358 -33.71 -17.55 -3.30
CA ALA A 358 -33.09 -18.83 -3.66
C ALA A 358 -32.10 -19.37 -2.62
N ALA A 359 -31.50 -18.48 -1.82
CA ALA A 359 -30.65 -18.82 -0.69
C ALA A 359 -31.44 -19.06 0.61
N GLY A 360 -32.78 -19.01 0.57
CA GLY A 360 -33.64 -19.24 1.73
C GLY A 360 -33.76 -18.05 2.69
N VAL A 361 -33.30 -16.86 2.30
CA VAL A 361 -33.48 -15.64 3.10
C VAL A 361 -34.92 -15.19 2.97
N LYS A 362 -35.63 -15.14 4.11
CA LYS A 362 -37.07 -14.85 4.14
C LYS A 362 -37.32 -13.33 4.16
N PRO A 363 -38.45 -12.86 3.61
CA PRO A 363 -38.92 -11.50 3.88
C PRO A 363 -38.96 -11.22 5.38
N GLY A 364 -38.55 -10.02 5.79
CA GLY A 364 -38.43 -9.60 7.18
C GLY A 364 -37.12 -9.98 7.86
N THR A 365 -36.25 -10.79 7.24
CA THR A 365 -34.92 -11.09 7.80
C THR A 365 -34.13 -9.80 8.05
N THR A 366 -33.53 -9.71 9.23
CA THR A 366 -32.70 -8.57 9.65
C THR A 366 -31.23 -8.95 9.59
N PHE A 367 -30.47 -8.24 8.77
CA PHE A 367 -29.01 -8.23 8.83
C PHE A 367 -28.51 -7.20 9.83
N THR A 368 -27.33 -7.43 10.41
CA THR A 368 -26.62 -6.43 11.19
C THR A 368 -25.47 -5.87 10.37
N PHE A 369 -25.37 -4.55 10.25
CA PHE A 369 -24.19 -3.86 9.75
C PHE A 369 -23.38 -3.32 10.91
N TRP A 370 -22.14 -3.76 11.06
CA TRP A 370 -21.26 -3.34 12.15
C TRP A 370 -20.15 -2.42 11.65
N ALA A 371 -19.97 -1.28 12.31
CA ALA A 371 -18.91 -0.33 12.03
C ALA A 371 -18.20 0.12 13.32
N LEU A 372 -16.99 0.66 13.19
CA LEU A 372 -16.29 1.27 14.33
C LEU A 372 -16.88 2.64 14.65
N ALA A 373 -17.13 2.91 15.93
CA ALA A 373 -17.56 4.23 16.41
C ALA A 373 -16.43 5.26 16.27
N GLY A 374 -16.77 6.48 15.85
CA GLY A 374 -15.82 7.60 15.74
C GLY A 374 -14.76 7.45 14.65
N ARG A 375 -14.93 6.51 13.71
CA ARG A 375 -14.02 6.30 12.58
C ARG A 375 -14.83 6.16 11.30
N ARG A 376 -14.33 6.79 10.23
CA ARG A 376 -14.79 6.56 8.85
C ARG A 376 -16.31 6.72 8.69
N ASP A 377 -16.80 7.96 8.81
CA ASP A 377 -18.23 8.29 8.64
C ASP A 377 -18.81 7.82 7.29
N GLU A 378 -17.94 7.63 6.28
CA GLU A 378 -18.28 7.01 5.01
C GLU A 378 -18.94 5.63 5.18
N TRP A 379 -18.54 4.83 6.17
CA TRP A 379 -19.11 3.49 6.39
C TRP A 379 -20.58 3.55 6.78
N ILE A 380 -20.95 4.52 7.61
CA ILE A 380 -22.34 4.71 8.05
C ILE A 380 -23.19 5.20 6.89
N THR A 381 -22.69 6.18 6.13
CA THR A 381 -23.38 6.71 4.96
C THR A 381 -23.69 5.59 3.97
N MET A 382 -22.71 4.71 3.70
CA MET A 382 -22.94 3.54 2.85
C MET A 382 -23.92 2.52 3.45
N ALA A 383 -23.87 2.28 4.77
CA ALA A 383 -24.79 1.38 5.45
C ALA A 383 -26.25 1.87 5.39
N GLN A 384 -26.48 3.18 5.50
CA GLN A 384 -27.81 3.77 5.38
C GLN A 384 -28.38 3.63 3.96
N ILE A 385 -27.53 3.77 2.94
CA ILE A 385 -27.92 3.50 1.54
C ILE A 385 -28.31 2.03 1.39
N LEU A 386 -27.50 1.10 1.89
CA LEU A 386 -27.84 -0.33 1.87
C LEU A 386 -29.13 -0.63 2.64
N GLN A 387 -29.35 0.01 3.80
CA GLN A 387 -30.56 -0.16 4.60
C GLN A 387 -31.81 0.20 3.79
N GLN A 388 -31.81 1.36 3.13
CA GLN A 388 -32.92 1.80 2.27
C GLN A 388 -33.13 0.86 1.08
N ASP A 389 -32.04 0.36 0.48
CA ASP A 389 -32.09 -0.53 -0.67
C ASP A 389 -32.58 -1.94 -0.32
N LEU A 390 -32.21 -2.46 0.85
CA LEU A 390 -32.71 -3.75 1.37
C LEU A 390 -34.19 -3.67 1.77
N GLN A 391 -34.64 -2.55 2.34
CA GLN A 391 -36.05 -2.35 2.69
C GLN A 391 -36.97 -2.48 1.46
N LYS A 392 -36.56 -1.97 0.30
CA LYS A 392 -37.32 -2.07 -0.96
C LYS A 392 -37.54 -3.51 -1.43
N ILE A 393 -36.74 -4.47 -0.96
CA ILE A 393 -36.89 -5.90 -1.26
C ILE A 393 -37.38 -6.70 -0.05
N GLY A 394 -37.89 -6.03 0.98
CA GLY A 394 -38.49 -6.65 2.16
C GLY A 394 -37.48 -7.20 3.16
N LEU A 395 -36.23 -6.72 3.16
CA LEU A 395 -35.19 -7.10 4.12
C LEU A 395 -34.82 -5.91 5.02
N ASN A 396 -34.35 -6.20 6.23
CA ASN A 396 -34.01 -5.18 7.21
C ASN A 396 -32.48 -5.12 7.43
N LEU A 397 -31.98 -3.94 7.77
CA LEU A 397 -30.58 -3.75 8.19
C LEU A 397 -30.54 -2.96 9.50
N SER A 398 -29.98 -3.54 10.55
CA SER A 398 -29.69 -2.86 11.82
C SER A 398 -28.25 -2.35 11.80
N ILE A 399 -28.05 -1.03 11.93
CA ILE A 399 -26.71 -0.43 11.90
C ILE A 399 -26.23 -0.26 13.34
N GLN A 400 -25.10 -0.87 13.65
CA GLN A 400 -24.50 -0.88 14.97
C GLN A 400 -23.07 -0.32 14.93
N ARG A 401 -22.69 0.37 16.01
CA ARG A 401 -21.35 0.94 16.17
C ARG A 401 -20.76 0.53 17.50
N SER A 402 -19.49 0.13 17.50
CA SER A 402 -18.76 -0.16 18.74
C SER A 402 -17.33 0.35 18.69
N ASP A 403 -16.67 0.33 19.84
CA ASP A 403 -15.24 0.59 19.92
C ASP A 403 -14.41 -0.57 19.31
N VAL A 404 -13.11 -0.32 19.13
CA VAL A 404 -12.15 -1.24 18.52
C VAL A 404 -11.92 -2.51 19.36
N SER A 405 -11.96 -2.41 20.69
CA SER A 405 -11.74 -3.57 21.56
C SER A 405 -12.89 -4.57 21.46
N THR A 406 -14.13 -4.07 21.42
CA THR A 406 -15.33 -4.88 21.15
C THR A 406 -15.24 -5.54 19.77
N TRP A 407 -14.79 -4.81 18.74
CA TRP A 407 -14.60 -5.37 17.40
C TRP A 407 -13.57 -6.52 17.41
N LEU A 408 -12.40 -6.30 18.00
CA LEU A 408 -11.34 -7.32 18.08
C LEU A 408 -11.84 -8.56 18.84
N SER A 409 -12.54 -8.37 19.95
CA SER A 409 -13.12 -9.48 20.73
C SER A 409 -14.16 -10.27 19.95
N LYS A 410 -14.89 -9.66 19.01
CA LYS A 410 -15.99 -10.32 18.31
C LYS A 410 -15.57 -10.96 16.98
N PHE A 411 -14.63 -10.35 16.25
CA PHE A 411 -14.33 -10.74 14.87
C PHE A 411 -12.89 -11.24 14.66
N PHE A 412 -11.92 -10.80 15.48
CA PHE A 412 -10.50 -11.14 15.32
C PHE A 412 -10.00 -12.16 16.38
N PRO A 413 -9.10 -13.10 16.05
CA PRO A 413 -8.62 -13.42 14.70
C PRO A 413 -9.72 -14.15 13.89
N ALA A 414 -9.45 -14.34 12.59
CA ALA A 414 -10.29 -15.17 11.73
C ALA A 414 -10.60 -16.54 12.36
N GLY A 415 -11.78 -17.08 12.07
CA GLY A 415 -12.33 -18.32 12.61
C GLY A 415 -13.55 -18.10 13.51
N LYS A 416 -13.80 -16.87 13.96
CA LYS A 416 -15.00 -16.53 14.74
C LYS A 416 -16.25 -16.55 13.87
N ARG A 417 -17.38 -16.96 14.45
CA ARG A 417 -18.67 -17.04 13.75
C ARG A 417 -19.57 -15.84 14.06
N TYR A 418 -20.20 -15.28 13.03
CA TYR A 418 -21.12 -14.14 13.17
C TYR A 418 -22.22 -14.21 12.08
N PRO A 419 -23.27 -15.01 12.29
CA PRO A 419 -24.39 -15.13 11.33
C PRO A 419 -25.08 -13.78 11.12
N ASN A 420 -25.72 -13.62 9.97
CA ASN A 420 -26.50 -12.43 9.59
C ASN A 420 -25.77 -11.08 9.74
N THR A 421 -24.43 -11.09 9.82
CA THR A 421 -23.65 -9.89 10.14
C THR A 421 -22.73 -9.52 8.99
N ILE A 422 -22.71 -8.23 8.67
CA ILE A 422 -21.84 -7.56 7.72
C ILE A 422 -20.93 -6.65 8.53
N ILE A 423 -19.62 -6.81 8.41
CA ILE A 423 -18.67 -5.93 9.12
C ILE A 423 -17.95 -5.01 8.14
N ALA A 424 -17.95 -3.72 8.43
CA ALA A 424 -17.18 -2.76 7.67
C ALA A 424 -15.69 -2.83 8.07
N ASN A 425 -14.82 -2.89 7.07
CA ASN A 425 -13.39 -2.92 7.28
C ASN A 425 -12.66 -2.10 6.18
N TYR A 426 -11.39 -1.81 6.41
CA TYR A 426 -10.51 -1.14 5.46
C TYR A 426 -9.27 -1.97 5.23
N PHE A 427 -9.08 -2.43 4.00
CA PHE A 427 -7.89 -3.17 3.61
C PHE A 427 -6.84 -2.19 3.09
N SER A 428 -5.68 -2.15 3.72
CA SER A 428 -4.49 -1.57 3.11
C SER A 428 -4.15 -2.37 1.85
N MET A 429 -3.94 -1.69 0.72
CA MET A 429 -3.67 -2.32 -0.56
C MET A 429 -2.21 -2.07 -0.95
N PRO A 430 -1.32 -3.06 -0.78
CA PRO A 430 0.06 -2.89 -1.20
C PRO A 430 0.15 -2.66 -2.72
N PRO A 431 1.14 -1.90 -3.20
CA PRO A 431 1.24 -1.53 -4.61
C PRO A 431 1.44 -2.75 -5.52
N ASN A 432 2.12 -3.79 -5.02
CA ASN A 432 2.30 -5.04 -5.76
C ASN A 432 1.01 -5.88 -5.76
N PRO A 433 0.44 -6.19 -6.94
CA PRO A 433 -0.81 -6.95 -7.05
C PRO A 433 -0.80 -8.30 -6.34
N THR A 434 0.38 -8.93 -6.23
CA THR A 434 0.51 -10.22 -5.51
C THR A 434 0.09 -10.08 -4.05
N TYR A 435 0.49 -9.02 -3.35
CA TYR A 435 0.14 -8.86 -1.94
C TYR A 435 -1.28 -8.35 -1.76
N ALA A 436 -1.78 -7.48 -2.65
CA ALA A 436 -3.18 -7.07 -2.64
C ALA A 436 -4.12 -8.29 -2.79
N LEU A 437 -3.81 -9.21 -3.71
CA LEU A 437 -4.59 -10.45 -3.88
C LEU A 437 -4.47 -11.41 -2.70
N LYS A 438 -3.39 -11.35 -1.90
CA LYS A 438 -3.28 -12.17 -0.68
C LYS A 438 -4.32 -11.81 0.38
N GLN A 439 -4.93 -10.62 0.33
CA GLN A 439 -6.05 -10.27 1.21
C GLN A 439 -7.26 -11.21 1.03
N GLY A 440 -7.33 -11.96 -0.08
CA GLY A 440 -8.33 -13.01 -0.28
C GLY A 440 -7.95 -14.37 0.31
N GLN A 441 -6.77 -14.55 0.91
CA GLN A 441 -6.38 -15.82 1.52
C GLN A 441 -7.04 -16.01 2.89
N PHE A 442 -7.28 -17.26 3.26
CA PHE A 442 -7.77 -17.64 4.58
C PHE A 442 -6.91 -17.01 5.69
N GLY A 443 -7.56 -16.37 6.65
CA GLY A 443 -6.91 -15.68 7.76
C GLY A 443 -6.43 -14.26 7.45
N SER A 444 -6.62 -13.76 6.22
CA SER A 444 -6.31 -12.36 5.85
C SER A 444 -7.51 -11.42 5.97
N CYS A 445 -8.70 -11.99 6.14
CA CYS A 445 -9.97 -11.33 6.38
C CYS A 445 -10.62 -11.96 7.61
N GLU A 446 -11.50 -11.21 8.28
CA GLU A 446 -12.52 -11.76 9.14
C GLU A 446 -13.68 -12.19 8.24
N CYS A 447 -13.46 -13.21 7.40
CA CYS A 447 -14.49 -13.74 6.50
C CYS A 447 -14.58 -15.27 6.45
N ASN A 448 -13.65 -15.99 7.09
CA ASN A 448 -13.60 -17.45 7.15
C ASN A 448 -13.58 -18.16 5.78
N TRP A 449 -13.26 -17.44 4.71
CA TRP A 449 -13.23 -18.00 3.36
C TRP A 449 -11.97 -18.80 3.10
N LYS A 450 -12.14 -20.00 2.56
CA LYS A 450 -11.05 -20.87 2.13
C LYS A 450 -11.39 -21.43 0.75
N ASN A 451 -10.52 -21.16 -0.22
CA ASN A 451 -10.63 -21.73 -1.56
C ASN A 451 -9.26 -22.30 -1.98
N THR A 452 -9.16 -23.62 -2.08
CA THR A 452 -7.89 -24.32 -2.34
C THR A 452 -7.22 -23.89 -3.64
N THR A 453 -8.01 -23.57 -4.67
CA THR A 453 -7.48 -23.09 -5.95
C THR A 453 -6.91 -21.68 -5.81
N PHE A 454 -7.65 -20.77 -5.16
CA PHE A 454 -7.18 -19.42 -4.90
C PHE A 454 -5.88 -19.42 -4.07
N GLU A 455 -5.81 -20.24 -3.02
CA GLU A 455 -4.63 -20.40 -2.17
C GLU A 455 -3.41 -20.91 -2.96
N ALA A 456 -3.60 -21.94 -3.78
CA ALA A 456 -2.54 -22.49 -4.61
C ALA A 456 -2.01 -21.47 -5.63
N LEU A 457 -2.91 -20.67 -6.23
CA LEU A 457 -2.53 -19.59 -7.14
C LEU A 457 -1.79 -18.45 -6.42
N ALA A 458 -2.26 -18.06 -5.23
CA ALA A 458 -1.62 -17.04 -4.39
C ALA A 458 -0.20 -17.47 -3.97
N LEU A 459 0.01 -18.76 -3.68
CA LEU A 459 1.32 -19.32 -3.36
C LEU A 459 2.25 -19.36 -4.58
N LYS A 460 1.71 -19.66 -5.77
CA LYS A 460 2.48 -19.77 -7.02
C LYS A 460 2.88 -18.42 -7.61
N ALA A 461 1.99 -17.42 -7.54
CA ALA A 461 2.16 -16.14 -8.23
C ALA A 461 3.50 -15.42 -7.98
N PRO A 462 4.05 -15.37 -6.74
CA PRO A 462 5.36 -14.78 -6.49
C PRO A 462 6.49 -15.38 -7.33
N GLY A 463 6.45 -16.67 -7.65
CA GLY A 463 7.51 -17.40 -8.34
C GLY A 463 7.49 -17.30 -9.87
N ILE A 464 6.48 -16.66 -10.47
CA ILE A 464 6.31 -16.60 -11.93
C ILE A 464 7.06 -15.38 -12.48
N ILE A 465 8.17 -15.55 -13.21
CA ILE A 465 8.93 -14.42 -13.76
C ILE A 465 8.19 -13.73 -14.92
N ASP A 466 7.64 -14.52 -15.84
CA ASP A 466 6.94 -13.98 -17.03
C ASP A 466 5.68 -13.20 -16.63
N LEU A 467 5.64 -11.91 -16.97
CA LEU A 467 4.56 -11.01 -16.57
C LEU A 467 3.23 -11.42 -17.17
N LYS A 468 3.20 -11.95 -18.41
CA LYS A 468 1.96 -12.41 -19.06
C LYS A 468 1.41 -13.66 -18.37
N ALA A 469 2.27 -14.61 -18.03
CA ALA A 469 1.89 -15.81 -17.27
C ALA A 469 1.40 -15.44 -15.86
N ARG A 470 2.04 -14.47 -15.21
CA ARG A 470 1.60 -13.98 -13.89
C ARG A 470 0.25 -13.27 -13.98
N GLN A 471 0.02 -12.48 -15.03
CA GLN A 471 -1.27 -11.84 -15.28
C GLN A 471 -2.40 -12.86 -15.43
N LYS A 472 -2.20 -13.96 -16.15
CA LYS A 472 -3.21 -15.04 -16.27
C LYS A 472 -3.59 -15.63 -14.90
N VAL A 473 -2.62 -15.77 -14.00
CA VAL A 473 -2.87 -16.21 -12.62
C VAL A 473 -3.69 -15.16 -11.86
N TYR A 474 -3.33 -13.88 -11.93
CA TYR A 474 -4.10 -12.80 -11.33
C TYR A 474 -5.53 -12.72 -11.87
N ASP A 475 -5.72 -12.91 -13.18
CA ASP A 475 -7.04 -12.89 -13.80
C ASP A 475 -7.94 -13.99 -13.24
N THR A 476 -7.36 -15.18 -13.07
CA THR A 476 -8.04 -16.35 -12.50
C THR A 476 -8.38 -16.13 -11.02
N MET A 477 -7.44 -15.62 -10.24
CA MET A 477 -7.65 -15.28 -8.83
C MET A 477 -8.78 -14.27 -8.66
N GLN A 478 -8.76 -13.18 -9.45
CA GLN A 478 -9.81 -12.16 -9.44
C GLN A 478 -11.17 -12.74 -9.86
N GLN A 479 -11.21 -13.64 -10.84
CA GLN A 479 -12.43 -14.30 -11.27
C GLN A 479 -13.01 -15.20 -10.16
N ILE A 480 -12.17 -15.99 -9.47
CA ILE A 480 -12.60 -16.81 -8.33
C ILE A 480 -13.14 -15.91 -7.21
N PHE A 481 -12.38 -14.90 -6.80
CA PHE A 481 -12.78 -13.99 -5.73
C PHE A 481 -14.10 -13.28 -6.06
N SER A 482 -14.23 -12.74 -7.28
CA SER A 482 -15.46 -12.09 -7.74
C SER A 482 -16.64 -13.07 -7.75
N SER A 483 -16.50 -14.27 -8.31
CA SER A 483 -17.59 -15.25 -8.40
C SER A 483 -18.06 -15.77 -7.05
N TYR A 484 -17.14 -15.97 -6.09
CA TYR A 484 -17.49 -16.45 -4.75
C TYR A 484 -17.93 -15.32 -3.81
N ALA A 485 -17.59 -14.07 -4.12
CA ALA A 485 -17.90 -12.88 -3.34
C ALA A 485 -17.68 -13.07 -1.82
N PRO A 486 -16.48 -13.50 -1.38
CA PRO A 486 -16.23 -13.79 0.04
C PRO A 486 -16.17 -12.51 0.89
N VAL A 487 -15.82 -11.40 0.25
CA VAL A 487 -15.77 -10.05 0.79
C VAL A 487 -16.36 -9.11 -0.27
N MET A 488 -17.15 -8.13 0.16
CA MET A 488 -17.71 -7.10 -0.72
C MET A 488 -16.71 -5.95 -0.82
N VAL A 489 -16.01 -5.80 -1.95
CA VAL A 489 -15.20 -4.63 -2.22
C VAL A 489 -16.12 -3.51 -2.74
N ILE A 490 -16.20 -2.41 -2.01
CA ILE A 490 -17.14 -1.32 -2.30
C ILE A 490 -16.45 -0.29 -3.19
N ALA A 491 -15.34 0.26 -2.71
CA ALA A 491 -14.55 1.26 -3.41
C ALA A 491 -13.07 1.13 -3.04
N HIS A 492 -12.20 1.40 -4.00
CA HIS A 492 -10.79 1.66 -3.76
C HIS A 492 -10.60 3.15 -3.51
N GLN A 493 -9.79 3.47 -2.51
CA GLN A 493 -9.47 4.84 -2.15
C GLN A 493 -7.96 5.04 -2.18
N THR A 494 -7.57 6.25 -2.55
CA THR A 494 -6.23 6.78 -2.36
C THR A 494 -6.27 7.71 -1.14
N ASN A 495 -5.26 7.64 -0.27
CA ASN A 495 -5.14 8.58 0.83
C ASN A 495 -5.07 9.99 0.26
N ILE A 496 -5.78 10.91 0.89
CA ILE A 496 -5.90 12.27 0.37
C ILE A 496 -5.09 13.15 1.29
N VAL A 497 -4.07 13.75 0.72
CA VAL A 497 -3.14 14.60 1.44
C VAL A 497 -3.17 15.97 0.82
N ALA A 498 -3.55 16.97 1.62
CA ALA A 498 -3.62 18.36 1.18
C ALA A 498 -2.39 19.14 1.65
N PHE A 499 -1.97 20.09 0.82
CA PHE A 499 -0.80 20.93 1.04
C PHE A 499 -1.09 22.38 0.72
N GLN A 500 -0.45 23.27 1.49
CA GLN A 500 -0.32 24.68 1.13
C GLN A 500 0.61 24.81 -0.07
N LYS A 501 0.35 25.81 -0.93
CA LYS A 501 1.14 26.07 -2.15
C LYS A 501 2.65 26.28 -1.90
N ARG A 502 3.02 26.69 -0.69
CA ARG A 502 4.42 26.89 -0.28
C ARG A 502 5.20 25.57 -0.13
N VAL A 503 4.51 24.44 -0.03
CA VAL A 503 5.14 23.12 0.00
C VAL A 503 5.35 22.63 -1.42
N GLN A 504 6.59 22.34 -1.77
CA GLN A 504 7.00 21.89 -3.10
C GLN A 504 7.72 20.54 -3.01
N ASN A 505 7.71 19.78 -4.11
CA ASN A 505 8.41 18.50 -4.29
C ASN A 505 8.04 17.34 -3.33
N ALA A 506 7.08 17.54 -2.43
CA ALA A 506 6.48 16.45 -1.67
C ALA A 506 5.78 15.47 -2.61
N TRP A 507 5.80 14.19 -2.25
CA TRP A 507 5.03 13.16 -2.95
C TRP A 507 4.56 12.08 -1.97
N GLU A 508 3.64 11.26 -2.42
CA GLU A 508 3.07 10.16 -1.65
C GLU A 508 3.18 8.90 -2.50
N ASP A 509 3.47 7.77 -1.86
CA ASP A 509 3.43 6.47 -2.53
C ASP A 509 2.04 5.85 -2.42
N ALA A 510 1.78 4.79 -3.19
CA ALA A 510 0.48 4.14 -3.15
C ALA A 510 0.19 3.41 -1.82
N GLN A 511 1.09 3.39 -0.83
CA GLN A 511 0.78 2.90 0.53
C GLN A 511 0.32 4.04 1.44
N GLY A 512 0.43 5.27 0.98
CA GLY A 512 0.11 6.47 1.73
C GLY A 512 1.27 7.00 2.59
N ASN A 513 2.50 6.54 2.36
CA ASN A 513 3.67 7.16 2.96
C ASN A 513 3.95 8.47 2.24
N VAL A 514 4.18 9.52 3.01
CA VAL A 514 4.57 10.81 2.48
C VAL A 514 6.10 10.89 2.47
N HIS A 515 6.62 11.37 1.36
CA HIS A 515 8.05 11.49 1.09
C HIS A 515 8.41 12.98 1.06
N LEU A 516 9.25 13.38 2.02
CA LEU A 516 9.64 14.78 2.28
C LEU A 516 11.16 15.00 2.22
N GLU A 517 11.92 14.00 1.77
CA GLU A 517 13.37 14.06 1.64
C GLU A 517 13.82 15.17 0.67
N GLU A 518 13.06 15.37 -0.41
CA GLU A 518 13.29 16.40 -1.43
C GLU A 518 12.32 17.60 -1.31
N ALA A 519 11.38 17.53 -0.36
CA ALA A 519 10.36 18.55 -0.19
C ALA A 519 10.96 19.87 0.29
N ARG A 520 10.42 20.98 -0.18
CA ARG A 520 10.84 22.34 0.21
C ARG A 520 9.64 23.11 0.72
N VAL A 521 9.92 24.06 1.60
CA VAL A 521 8.94 25.00 2.11
C VAL A 521 9.43 26.40 1.79
N SER A 522 8.73 27.12 0.92
CA SER A 522 9.05 28.52 0.64
C SER A 522 8.69 29.39 1.84
N GLY A 523 9.45 30.49 1.98
CA GLY A 523 9.16 31.57 2.92
C GLY A 523 7.82 32.24 2.66
#